data_AF-A0A3L7YLJ7-F1
#
_entry.id   AF-A0A3L7YLJ7-F1
#
_cell.length_a   1.000
_cell.length_b   1.000
_cell.length_c   1.000
_cell.angle_alpha   90.00
_cell.angle_beta   90.00
_cell.angle_gamma   90.00
#
_symmetry.space_group_name_H-M   'P 1'
#
loop_
_entity.id
_entity.type
_entity.pdbx_description
1 polymer ?
#
loop_
_entity_poly.entity_id
_entity_poly.type
_entity_poly.pdbx_seq_one_letter_code
_entity_poly.pdbx_strand_id
1 'polypeptide(L)' 'MAEATLIDLVIAAGFAASKSEARRLVEQGGVSINGDAAADPNALGSSFSRLSDGSLLLRKGRRDYRMLRAG' A
#
# COMPACT_ATOMS: atom_id res chain seq x y z
N MET A 1 18.06 -0.38 -8.35
CA MET A 1 16.87 0.34 -7.83
C MET A 1 16.13 -0.64 -6.94
N ALA A 2 15.93 -0.31 -5.66
CA ALA A 2 15.20 -1.21 -4.77
C ALA A 2 13.72 -1.17 -5.14
N GLU A 3 13.11 -2.35 -5.23
CA GLU A 3 11.68 -2.45 -5.48
C GLU A 3 10.90 -1.92 -4.27
N ALA A 4 9.83 -1.14 -4.51
CA ALA A 4 9.02 -0.57 -3.44
C ALA A 4 8.26 -1.67 -2.70
N THR A 5 8.34 -1.66 -1.37
CA THR A 5 7.54 -2.56 -0.51
C THR A 5 6.15 -1.97 -0.23
N LEU A 6 5.26 -2.76 0.36
CA LEU A 6 3.97 -2.28 0.86
C LEU A 6 4.14 -1.09 1.82
N ILE A 7 5.14 -1.11 2.70
CA ILE A 7 5.47 0.03 3.56
C ILE A 7 5.77 1.29 2.74
N ASP A 8 6.58 1.17 1.69
CA ASP A 8 6.95 2.31 0.85
C ASP A 8 5.71 2.84 0.09
N LEU A 9 4.82 1.96 -0.37
CA LEU A 9 3.55 2.34 -0.99
C LEU A 9 2.61 3.06 0.00
N VAL A 10 2.50 2.58 1.24
CA VAL A 10 1.67 3.23 2.28
C VAL A 10 2.16 4.64 2.59
N ILE A 11 3.48 4.86 2.64
CA ILE A 11 4.07 6.20 2.82
C ILE A 11 3.84 7.06 1.57
N ALA A 12 4.05 6.51 0.38
CA ALA A 12 3.82 7.23 -0.88
C ALA A 12 2.35 7.67 -1.05
N ALA A 13 1.41 6.90 -0.51
CA ALA A 13 -0.01 7.27 -0.42
C ALA A 13 -0.30 8.38 0.62
N GLY A 14 0.66 8.73 1.47
CA GLY A 14 0.48 9.69 2.56
C GLY A 14 -0.36 9.15 3.72
N PHE A 15 -0.43 7.82 3.87
CA PHE A 15 -1.20 7.17 4.93
C PHE A 15 -0.44 7.06 6.25
N ALA A 16 0.87 7.23 6.22
CA ALA A 16 1.75 7.23 7.38
C ALA A 16 2.90 8.22 7.16
N ALA A 17 3.36 8.86 8.24
CA ALA A 17 4.49 9.79 8.23
C ALA A 17 5.84 9.07 8.38
N SER A 18 5.86 7.77 8.72
CA SER A 18 7.08 6.99 8.91
C SER A 18 6.92 5.50 8.53
N LYS A 19 8.05 4.81 8.32
CA LYS A 19 8.08 3.35 8.06
C LYS A 19 7.52 2.52 9.20
N SER A 20 7.80 2.93 10.44
CA SER A 20 7.28 2.23 11.63
C SER A 20 5.77 2.37 11.77
N GLU A 21 5.24 3.57 11.48
CA GLU A 21 3.80 3.81 11.47
C GLU A 21 3.11 3.04 10.33
N ALA A 22 3.67 3.07 9.12
CA ALA A 22 3.17 2.30 7.99
C ALA A 22 3.12 0.79 8.29
N ARG A 23 4.19 0.24 8.89
CA ARG A 23 4.23 -1.16 9.30
C ARG A 23 3.10 -1.51 10.28
N ARG A 24 2.91 -0.70 11.32
CA ARG A 24 1.82 -0.91 12.29
C ARG A 24 0.45 -0.85 11.61
N LEU A 25 0.26 0.09 10.70
CA LEU A 25 -0.99 0.23 9.95
C LEU A 25 -1.30 -1.03 9.13
N VAL A 26 -0.28 -1.61 8.48
CA VAL A 26 -0.40 -2.86 7.71
C VAL A 26 -0.66 -4.05 8.63
N GLU A 27 0.15 -4.25 9.67
CA GLU A 27 0.04 -5.37 10.61
C GLU A 27 -1.30 -5.41 11.34
N GLN A 28 -1.90 -4.24 11.59
CA GLN A 28 -3.22 -4.10 12.20
C GLN A 28 -4.37 -4.29 11.20
N GLY A 29 -4.10 -4.59 9.93
CA GLY A 29 -5.12 -4.72 8.88
C GLY A 29 -5.76 -3.40 8.48
N GLY A 30 -5.09 -2.27 8.76
CA GLY A 30 -5.57 -0.93 8.43
C GLY A 30 -5.43 -0.57 6.95
N VAL A 31 -4.74 -1.40 6.15
CA VAL A 31 -4.46 -1.18 4.73
C VAL A 31 -5.04 -2.31 3.88
N SER A 32 -5.63 -1.93 2.74
CA SER A 32 -6.03 -2.86 1.68
C SER A 32 -5.55 -2.37 0.32
N ILE A 33 -5.28 -3.30 -0.58
CA ILE A 33 -4.90 -3.05 -1.98
C ILE A 33 -5.96 -3.69 -2.88
N ASN A 34 -6.56 -2.89 -3.76
CA ASN A 34 -7.62 -3.30 -4.68
C ASN A 34 -8.83 -3.97 -4.02
N GLY A 35 -9.04 -3.73 -2.72
CA GLY A 35 -10.13 -4.32 -1.94
C GLY A 35 -9.71 -5.48 -1.04
N ASP A 36 -8.54 -6.08 -1.29
CA ASP A 36 -8.00 -7.17 -0.48
C ASP A 36 -7.13 -6.63 0.66
N ALA A 37 -7.25 -7.23 1.85
CA ALA A 37 -6.42 -6.87 2.99
C ALA A 37 -4.95 -7.21 2.70
N ALA A 38 -4.06 -6.24 2.90
CA ALA A 38 -2.63 -6.45 2.71
C ALA A 38 -1.99 -6.59 4.10
N ALA A 39 -1.49 -7.80 4.42
CA ALA A 39 -1.04 -8.14 5.78
C ALA A 39 0.50 -8.24 5.92
N ASP A 40 1.24 -8.43 4.81
CA ASP A 40 2.70 -8.50 4.85
C ASP A 40 3.33 -7.13 4.53
N PRO A 41 3.93 -6.44 5.51
CA PRO A 41 4.56 -5.13 5.30
C PRO A 41 5.74 -5.16 4.33
N ASN A 42 6.37 -6.32 4.14
CA ASN A 42 7.53 -6.49 3.28
C ASN A 42 7.15 -6.99 1.88
N ALA A 43 5.86 -7.24 1.62
CA ALA A 43 5.38 -7.62 0.31
C ALA A 43 5.81 -6.59 -0.74
N LEU A 44 6.34 -7.09 -1.85
CA LEU A 44 6.82 -6.26 -2.94
C LEU A 44 5.65 -5.65 -3.72
N GLY A 45 5.79 -4.41 -4.15
CA GLY A 45 4.76 -3.70 -4.91
C GLY A 45 4.37 -4.40 -6.21
N SER A 46 5.29 -5.12 -6.85
CA SER A 46 4.99 -5.90 -8.06
C SER A 46 4.18 -7.17 -7.78
N SER A 47 4.13 -7.65 -6.54
CA SER A 47 3.34 -8.83 -6.18
C SER A 47 1.83 -8.56 -6.21
N PHE A 48 1.42 -7.29 -6.13
CA PHE A 48 0.03 -6.90 -6.21
C PHE A 48 -0.44 -6.78 -7.66
N SER A 49 -1.63 -7.34 -7.93
CA SER A 49 -2.27 -7.17 -9.22
C SER A 49 -2.51 -5.69 -9.51
N ARG A 50 -2.20 -5.24 -10.72
CA ARG A 50 -2.47 -3.86 -11.14
C ARG A 50 -3.86 -3.76 -11.75
N LEU A 51 -4.47 -2.59 -11.60
CA LEU A 51 -5.68 -2.23 -12.32
C LEU A 51 -5.38 -2.08 -13.83
N SER A 52 -6.43 -1.99 -14.64
CA SER A 52 -6.31 -1.92 -16.11
C SER A 52 -5.46 -0.75 -16.61
N ASP A 53 -5.35 0.34 -15.83
CA ASP A 53 -4.54 1.51 -16.15
C ASP A 53 -3.11 1.45 -15.57
N GLY A 54 -2.71 0.30 -15.00
CA GLY A 54 -1.40 0.09 -14.38
C GLY A 54 -1.28 0.61 -12.94
N SER A 55 -2.36 1.12 -12.34
CA SER A 55 -2.35 1.63 -10.98
C SER A 55 -2.66 0.57 -9.91
N LEU A 56 -2.38 0.92 -8.65
CA LEU A 56 -2.82 0.22 -7.45
C LEU A 56 -3.76 1.13 -6.66
N LEU A 57 -4.92 0.61 -6.25
CA LEU A 57 -5.81 1.32 -5.33
C LEU A 57 -5.49 0.93 -3.90
N LEU A 58 -4.87 1.85 -3.16
CA LEU A 58 -4.63 1.70 -1.73
C LEU A 58 -5.78 2.32 -0.94
N ARG A 59 -6.18 1.64 0.12
CA ARG A 59 -7.19 2.13 1.05
C ARG A 59 -6.71 1.98 2.48
N LYS A 60 -6.86 3.05 3.26
CA LYS A 60 -6.71 3.05 4.71
C LYS A 60 -8.09 3.14 5.38
N GLY A 61 -8.42 2.14 6.20
CA GLY A 61 -9.71 2.08 6.89
C GLY A 61 -10.91 2.13 5.94
N ARG A 62 -11.96 2.89 6.27
CA ARG A 62 -13.19 2.94 5.45
C ARG A 62 -13.26 4.04 4.40
N ARG A 63 -12.53 5.15 4.57
CA ARG A 63 -12.76 6.41 3.84
C ARG A 63 -11.54 6.95 3.10
N ASP A 64 -10.34 6.56 3.47
CA ASP A 64 -9.13 7.11 2.88
C ASP A 64 -8.69 6.22 1.72
N TYR A 65 -8.80 6.73 0.49
CA TYR A 65 -8.39 6.04 -0.74
C TYR A 65 -7.35 6.85 -1.48
N ARG A 66 -6.34 6.17 -2.02
CA ARG A 66 -5.28 6.76 -2.83
C ARG A 66 -4.91 5.81 -3.94
N MET A 67 -4.80 6.35 -5.14
CA MET A 67 -4.36 5.60 -6.31
C MET A 67 -2.88 5.89 -6.54
N LEU A 68 -2.07 4.83 -6.62
CA LEU A 68 -0.65 4.93 -6.90
C LEU A 68 -0.37 4.35 -8.28
N ARG A 69 0.42 5.06 -9.08
CA ARG A 69 0.94 4.51 -10.34
C ARG A 69 2.39 4.14 -10.14
N ALA A 70 2.73 2.89 -10.47
CA ALA A 70 4.13 2.53 -10.67
C ALA A 70 4.56 3.19 -11.99
N GLY A 71 5.48 4.15 -11.90
CA GLY A 71 6.20 4.67 -13.07
C GLY A 71 7.23 3.67 -13.57
#